data_AF-A0A1G2XU74-F1
#
_entry.id   AF-A0A1G2XU74-F1
#
_cell.length_a   1.000
_cell.length_b   1.000
_cell.length_c   1.000
_cell.angle_alpha   90.00
_cell.angle_beta   90.00
_cell.angle_gamma   90.00
#
_symmetry.space_group_name_H-M   'P 1'
#
loop_
_entity.id
_entity.type
_entity.pdbx_description
1 polymer ?
#
loop_
_entity_poly.entity_id
_entity_poly.type
_entity_poly.pdbx_seq_one_letter_code
_entity_poly.pdbx_strand_id
1 'polypeptide(L)' 'MECSQCRKKLELGVDVITVEKSVLGPRGIVPLGEIEYFCCEACIADFYSNVDIPHIDRRIP' A
#
# COMPACT_ATOMS: atom_id res chain seq x y z
N MET A 1 -7.84 13.78 -3.62
CA MET A 1 -7.35 12.59 -2.89
C MET A 1 -8.33 11.46 -3.17
N GLU A 2 -7.85 10.27 -3.49
CA GLU A 2 -8.68 9.12 -3.89
C GLU A 2 -8.21 7.88 -3.12
N CYS A 3 -9.11 6.93 -2.89
CA CYS A 3 -8.76 5.64 -2.34
C CYS A 3 -7.90 4.87 -3.34
N SER A 4 -6.75 4.38 -2.90
CA SER A 4 -5.79 3.66 -3.74
C SER A 4 -6.34 2.36 -4.31
N GLN A 5 -7.28 1.72 -3.61
CA GLN A 5 -7.92 0.48 -4.06
C GLN A 5 -9.12 0.74 -4.98
N CYS A 6 -10.17 1.39 -4.46
CA CYS A 6 -11.44 1.52 -5.17
C CYS A 6 -11.55 2.79 -6.02
N ARG A 7 -10.50 3.63 -6.07
CA ARG A 7 -10.45 4.91 -6.80
C ARG A 7 -11.56 5.91 -6.45
N LYS A 8 -12.29 5.67 -5.36
CA LYS A 8 -13.33 6.60 -4.88
C LYS A 8 -12.68 7.90 -4.40
N LYS A 9 -13.27 9.02 -4.79
CA LYS A 9 -12.85 10.34 -4.31
C LYS A 9 -13.07 10.44 -2.79
N LEU A 10 -12.01 10.80 -2.07
CA LEU A 10 -12.04 11.05 -0.63
C LEU A 10 -12.34 12.54 -0.43
N GLU A 11 -13.53 12.84 0.07
CA GLU A 11 -13.99 14.21 0.32
C GLU A 11 -13.36 14.78 1.60
N LEU A 12 -13.41 16.10 1.77
CA LEU A 12 -12.90 16.76 2.97
C LEU A 12 -13.81 16.43 4.16
N GLY A 13 -13.22 16.02 5.29
CA GLY A 13 -13.95 15.72 6.53
C GLY A 13 -14.42 14.27 6.68
N VAL A 14 -14.02 13.37 5.78
CA VAL A 14 -14.22 11.92 5.96
C VAL A 14 -13.00 11.29 6.64
N ASP A 15 -13.23 10.24 7.43
CA ASP A 15 -12.14 9.44 7.98
C ASP A 15 -11.40 8.72 6.84
N VAL A 16 -10.08 8.88 6.82
CA VAL A 16 -9.19 8.27 5.82
C VAL A 16 -8.09 7.53 6.55
N ILE A 17 -7.81 6.32 6.09
CA ILE A 17 -6.68 5.53 6.58
C ILE A 17 -5.48 5.85 5.72
N THR A 18 -4.40 6.27 6.37
CA THR A 18 -3.15 6.66 5.72
C THR A 18 -2.10 5.58 5.99
N VAL A 19 -1.48 5.06 4.93
CA VAL A 19 -0.49 3.98 5.03
C VAL A 19 0.79 4.43 4.34
N GLU A 20 1.92 4.35 5.05
CA GLU A 20 3.24 4.56 4.44
C GLU A 20 3.71 3.29 3.75
N LYS A 21 4.12 3.40 2.48
CA LYS A 21 4.75 2.29 1.78
C LYS A 21 6.08 1.96 2.42
N SER A 22 6.28 0.66 2.63
CA SER A 22 7.52 0.14 3.13
C SER A 22 7.82 -1.22 2.52
N VAL A 23 9.10 -1.60 2.55
CA VAL A 23 9.57 -2.91 2.10
C VAL A 23 10.26 -3.61 3.26
N LEU A 24 10.14 -4.94 3.28
CA LEU A 24 10.88 -5.75 4.24
C LEU A 24 12.33 -5.94 3.76
N GLY A 25 13.26 -5.26 4.42
CA GLY A 25 14.69 -5.43 4.22
C GLY A 25 15.28 -6.48 5.17
N PRO A 26 16.57 -6.84 4.98
CA PRO A 26 17.27 -7.82 5.81
C PRO A 26 17.44 -7.39 7.28
N ARG A 27 17.22 -6.11 7.60
CA ARG A 27 17.34 -5.55 8.95
C ARG A 27 16.01 -5.03 9.52
N GLY A 28 14.89 -5.33 8.84
CA GLY A 28 13.57 -4.87 9.23
C GLY A 28 12.88 -4.04 8.14
N ILE A 29 11.89 -3.26 8.55
CA ILE A 29 11.04 -2.46 7.65
C ILE A 29 11.81 -1.23 7.19
N VAL A 30 11.86 -1.02 5.87
CA VAL A 30 12.46 0.17 5.24
C VAL A 30 11.33 1.01 4.63
N PRO A 31 11.08 2.24 5.14
CA PRO A 31 10.06 3.11 4.58
C PRO A 31 10.51 3.65 3.21
N LEU A 32 9.57 3.77 2.29
CA LEU A 32 9.81 4.33 0.95
C LEU A 32 9.41 5.82 0.85
N GLY A 33 8.74 6.36 1.87
CA GLY A 33 8.30 7.76 1.89
C GLY A 33 7.09 8.07 1.00
N GLU A 34 6.53 7.07 0.32
CA GLU A 34 5.27 7.19 -0.40
C GLU A 34 4.08 6.92 0.53
N ILE A 35 3.05 7.75 0.44
CA ILE A 35 1.84 7.65 1.26
C ILE A 35 0.67 7.22 0.39
N GLU A 36 -0.03 6.17 0.83
CA GLU A 36 -1.25 5.64 0.23
C GLU A 36 -2.46 5.99 1.12
N TYR A 37 -3.63 6.19 0.50
CA TYR A 37 -4.85 6.59 1.19
C TYR A 37 -5.98 5.59 0.94
N PHE A 38 -6.71 5.22 1.98
CA PHE A 38 -7.77 4.23 1.90
C PHE A 38 -9.04 4.71 2.59
N CYS A 39 -10.19 4.42 1.99
CA CYS A 39 -11.49 4.77 2.57
C CYS A 39 -11.95 3.82 3.69
N CYS A 40 -11.36 2.61 3.79
CA CYS A 40 -11.71 1.61 4.79
C CYS A 40 -10.66 0.48 4.85
N GLU A 41 -10.69 -0.31 5.93
CA GLU A 41 -9.77 -1.44 6.14
C GLU A 41 -9.93 -2.54 5.09
N ALA A 42 -11.15 -2.77 4.59
CA ALA A 42 -11.39 -3.74 3.52
C ALA A 42 -10.60 -3.37 2.24
N CYS A 43 -10.53 -2.08 1.90
CA CYS A 43 -9.74 -1.60 0.76
C CYS A 43 -8.24 -1.85 0.94
N ILE A 44 -7.73 -1.78 2.17
CA ILE A 44 -6.33 -2.09 2.49
C ILE A 44 -6.08 -3.58 2.29
N ALA A 45 -6.95 -4.42 2.87
CA ALA A 45 -6.84 -5.87 2.76
C ALA A 45 -6.87 -6.31 1.29
N ASP A 46 -7.80 -5.80 0.50
CA ASP A 46 -7.92 -6.14 -0.92
C ASP A 46 -6.72 -5.65 -1.74
N PHE A 47 -6.22 -4.43 -1.45
CA PHE A 47 -5.07 -3.86 -2.14
C PHE A 47 -3.81 -4.70 -1.94
N TYR A 48 -3.52 -5.09 -0.69
CA TYR A 48 -2.34 -5.87 -0.35
C TYR A 48 -2.49 -7.38 -0.64
N SER A 49 -3.73 -7.90 -0.72
CA SER A 49 -3.98 -9.30 -1.09
C SER A 49 -3.87 -9.55 -2.59
N ASN A 50 -4.14 -8.55 -3.43
CA ASN A 50 -4.03 -8.64 -4.90
C ASN A 50 -2.66 -8.18 -5.44
N VAL A 51 -1.68 -7.92 -4.59
CA VAL A 51 -0.32 -7.71 -5.07
C VAL A 51 0.20 -9.09 -5.48
N ASP A 52 0.04 -9.43 -6.75
CA ASP A 52 0.90 -10.40 -7.43
C ASP A 52 2.34 -9.96 -7.15
N ILE A 53 2.96 -10.54 -6.12
CA ILE A 53 4.36 -10.27 -5.79
C ILE A 53 5.12 -10.72 -7.03
N PRO A 54 5.72 -9.82 -7.82
CA PRO A 54 6.51 -10.26 -8.94
C PRO A 54 7.63 -11.09 -8.35
N HIS A 55 7.64 -12.39 -8.67
CA HIS A 55 8.72 -13.30 -8.32
C HIS A 55 10.00 -12.66 -8.84
N ILE A 56 10.77 -12.00 -7.96
CA ILE A 56 12.10 -11.53 -8.30
C ILE A 56 12.92 -12.80 -8.50
N ASP A 57 13.19 -13.12 -9.76
CA ASP A 57 14.16 -14.16 -10.08
C ASP A 57 15.47 -13.82 -9.36
N ARG A 58 15.93 -14.77 -8.53
CA ARG A 58 17.17 -14.64 -7.78
C ARG A 58 18.26 -14.27 -8.77
N ARG A 59 18.89 -13.10 -8.59
CA ARG A 59 20.08 -12.72 -9.36
C ARG A 59 21.11 -13.83 -9.17
N ILE A 60 21.44 -14.52 -10.27
CA ILE A 60 22.52 -15.51 -10.33
C ILE A 60 23.83 -14.76 -10.08
N PRO A 61 24.72 -15.26 -9.20
CA PRO A 61 25.98 -14.61 -8.84
C PRO A 61 26.97 -14.51 -10.00
#